data_AF-A0A9E4XQT8-F1
#
_entry.id   AF-A0A9E4XQT8-F1
#
_cell.length_a   1.000
_cell.length_b   1.000
_cell.length_c   1.000
_cell.angle_alpha   90.00
_cell.angle_beta   90.00
_cell.angle_gamma   90.00
#
_symmetry.space_group_name_H-M   'P 1'
#
loop_
_entity.id
_entity.type
_entity.pdbx_description
1 polymer ?
#
loop_
_entity_poly.entity_id
_entity_poly.type
_entity_poly.pdbx_seq_one_letter_code
_entity_poly.pdbx_strand_id
1 'polypeptide(L)'
;EFGVPIGYSGHETGLSTTVAATVLGACLVERHITLDRAMWGSDQSASVEPQGVARLVRDIRMVESALGDGVKKVYDSELGVMQKLRRAPSR
;
A
#
# COMPACT_ATOMS: atom_id res chain seq x y z
N GLU A 1 -14.27 15.90 -9.69
CA GLU A 1 -13.49 15.94 -8.43
C GLU A 1 -13.94 17.09 -7.57
N PHE A 2 -13.84 16.96 -6.24
CA PHE A 2 -14.32 17.96 -5.27
C PHE A 2 -13.27 19.03 -4.88
N GLY A 3 -12.05 18.97 -5.42
CA GLY A 3 -11.00 19.98 -5.19
C GLY A 3 -10.50 20.09 -3.75
N VAL A 4 -10.79 19.10 -2.91
CA VAL A 4 -10.42 19.03 -1.50
C VAL A 4 -9.63 17.76 -1.21
N PRO A 5 -8.76 17.75 -0.18
CA PRO A 5 -8.04 16.55 0.24
C PRO A 5 -9.01 15.39 0.54
N ILE A 6 -8.71 14.20 0.03
CA ILE A 6 -9.52 12.99 0.24
C ILE A 6 -8.77 12.06 1.18
N GLY A 7 -9.43 11.62 2.25
CA GLY A 7 -8.90 10.65 3.21
C GLY A 7 -9.66 9.34 3.20
N TYR A 8 -9.16 8.36 3.96
CA TYR A 8 -9.77 7.06 4.19
C TYR A 8 -9.81 6.74 5.69
N SER A 9 -10.99 6.42 6.22
CA SER A 9 -11.16 5.87 7.56
C SER A 9 -11.65 4.43 7.45
N GLY A 10 -10.88 3.50 8.03
CA GLY A 10 -11.10 2.06 7.90
C GLY A 10 -11.51 1.42 9.22
N HIS A 11 -12.47 0.48 9.13
CA HIS A 11 -12.96 -0.34 10.25
C HIS A 11 -12.78 -1.85 10.00
N GLU A 12 -12.12 -2.23 8.90
CA GLU A 12 -11.82 -3.61 8.54
C GLU A 12 -10.70 -4.21 9.39
N THR A 13 -10.68 -5.53 9.63
CA THR A 13 -9.63 -6.16 10.47
C THR A 13 -8.25 -6.21 9.79
N GLY A 14 -8.23 -6.24 8.45
CA GLY A 14 -7.01 -6.31 7.63
C GLY A 14 -6.40 -4.95 7.34
N LEU A 15 -5.15 -4.94 6.83
CA LEU A 15 -4.43 -3.69 6.51
C LEU A 15 -4.46 -3.35 5.02
N SER A 16 -4.74 -4.34 4.16
CA SER A 16 -4.62 -4.20 2.69
C SER A 16 -5.56 -3.16 2.10
N THR A 17 -6.77 -3.02 2.64
CA THR A 17 -7.75 -2.03 2.15
C THR A 17 -7.25 -0.62 2.42
N THR A 18 -6.71 -0.38 3.61
CA THR A 18 -6.10 0.91 3.97
C THR A 18 -4.91 1.25 3.07
N VAL A 19 -4.02 0.29 2.78
CA VAL A 19 -2.89 0.50 1.85
C VAL A 19 -3.38 0.74 0.42
N ALA A 20 -4.42 0.03 -0.02
CA ALA A 20 -5.01 0.27 -1.34
C ALA A 20 -5.60 1.69 -1.44
N ALA A 21 -6.23 2.20 -0.37
CA ALA A 21 -6.74 3.56 -0.35
C ALA A 21 -5.63 4.60 -0.56
N THR A 22 -4.45 4.41 0.04
CA THR A 22 -3.31 5.34 -0.18
C THR A 22 -2.80 5.27 -1.62
N VAL A 23 -2.79 4.09 -2.25
CA VAL A 23 -2.43 3.94 -3.67
C VAL A 23 -3.40 4.69 -4.58
N LEU A 24 -4.68 4.70 -4.23
CA LEU A 24 -5.73 5.39 -4.97
C LEU A 24 -5.76 6.91 -4.73
N GLY A 25 -4.83 7.45 -3.93
CA GLY A 25 -4.68 8.89 -3.72
C GLY A 25 -5.26 9.41 -2.40
N ALA A 26 -5.65 8.54 -1.47
CA ALA A 26 -5.99 9.00 -0.12
C ALA A 26 -4.77 9.64 0.55
N CYS A 27 -4.88 10.91 0.95
CA CYS A 27 -3.80 11.68 1.57
C CYS A 27 -3.85 11.66 3.11
N LEU A 28 -4.90 11.08 3.69
CA LEU A 28 -5.08 10.89 5.13
C LEU A 28 -5.63 9.48 5.38
N VAL A 29 -5.14 8.82 6.43
CA VAL A 29 -5.60 7.51 6.87
C VAL A 29 -5.97 7.56 8.35
N GLU A 30 -7.12 6.99 8.69
CA GLU A 30 -7.58 6.83 10.07
C GLU A 30 -7.91 5.36 10.36
N ARG A 31 -7.51 4.90 11.54
CA ARG A 31 -7.69 3.52 12.01
C ARG A 31 -7.86 3.52 13.53
N HIS A 32 -8.78 2.69 14.03
CA HIS A 32 -8.84 2.41 15.46
C HIS A 32 -7.62 1.60 15.88
N ILE A 33 -7.04 1.91 17.04
CA ILE A 33 -5.90 1.21 17.62
C ILE A 33 -6.25 0.61 18.96
N THR A 34 -5.64 -0.52 19.29
CA THR A 34 -5.81 -1.20 20.58
C THR A 34 -4.48 -1.76 21.06
N LEU A 35 -4.37 -2.06 22.36
CA LEU A 35 -3.22 -2.80 22.90
C LEU A 35 -3.39 -4.32 22.70
N ASP A 36 -4.63 -4.80 22.70
CA ASP A 36 -5.01 -6.20 22.57
C ASP A 36 -6.46 -6.29 22.10
N ARG A 37 -6.68 -6.98 20.98
CA ARG A 37 -8.02 -7.16 20.36
C ARG A 37 -9.01 -7.94 21.22
N ALA A 38 -8.54 -8.69 22.22
CA ALA A 38 -9.37 -9.44 23.15
C ALA A 38 -9.87 -8.61 24.34
N MET A 39 -9.45 -7.35 24.47
CA MET A 39 -9.95 -6.46 25.52
C MET A 39 -11.46 -6.21 25.41
N TRP A 40 -12.04 -5.74 26.52
CA TRP A 40 -13.43 -5.32 26.56
C TRP A 40 -13.70 -4.11 25.66
N GLY A 41 -14.79 -4.18 24.90
CA GLY A 41 -15.29 -3.12 24.02
C GLY A 41 -15.61 -3.63 22.62
N SER A 42 -16.65 -3.07 21.99
CA SER A 42 -17.10 -3.49 20.65
C SER A 42 -16.03 -3.33 19.57
N ASP A 43 -15.23 -2.26 19.69
CA ASP A 43 -14.31 -1.85 18.63
C ASP A 43 -12.96 -2.56 18.72
N GLN A 44 -12.69 -3.27 19.82
CA GLN A 44 -11.40 -3.90 20.08
C GLN A 44 -11.04 -4.92 19.01
N SER A 45 -11.99 -5.78 18.64
CA SER A 45 -11.77 -6.86 17.67
C SER A 45 -11.44 -6.37 16.26
N ALA A 46 -11.95 -5.20 15.87
CA ALA A 46 -11.70 -4.57 14.57
C ALA A 46 -10.47 -3.64 14.56
N SER A 47 -9.99 -3.25 15.74
CA SER A 47 -8.87 -2.31 15.92
C SER A 47 -7.52 -2.91 15.51
N VAL A 48 -6.52 -2.05 15.36
CA VAL A 48 -5.15 -2.41 14.98
C VAL A 48 -4.24 -2.39 16.21
N GLU A 49 -3.55 -3.49 16.46
CA GLU A 49 -2.54 -3.58 17.52
C GLU A 49 -1.25 -2.83 17.14
N PRO A 50 -0.35 -2.52 18.09
CA PRO A 50 0.83 -1.68 17.83
C PRO A 50 1.72 -2.21 16.68
N GLN A 51 1.88 -3.54 16.60
CA GLN A 51 2.63 -4.19 15.52
C GLN A 51 1.94 -4.01 14.16
N GLY A 52 0.60 -4.05 14.15
CA GLY A 52 -0.21 -3.81 12.96
C GLY A 52 -0.09 -2.36 12.48
N VAL A 53 -0.05 -1.39 13.39
CA VAL A 53 0.18 0.02 13.05
C VAL A 53 1.57 0.21 12.45
N ALA A 54 2.62 -0.37 13.05
CA ALA A 54 3.96 -0.32 12.50
C ALA A 54 4.05 -0.94 11.10
N ARG A 55 3.40 -2.10 10.89
CA ARG A 55 3.31 -2.73 9.58
C ARG A 55 2.56 -1.86 8.57
N LEU A 56 1.43 -1.27 8.97
CA LEU A 56 0.65 -0.39 8.12
C LEU A 56 1.47 0.81 7.62
N VAL A 57 2.16 1.50 8.53
CA VAL A 57 3.02 2.65 8.18
C VAL A 57 4.15 2.20 7.25
N ARG A 58 4.82 1.09 7.56
CA ARG A 58 5.87 0.52 6.71
C ARG A 58 5.37 0.24 5.30
N ASP A 59 4.21 -0.40 5.17
CA ASP A 59 3.65 -0.82 3.89
C ASP A 59 3.22 0.38 3.05
N ILE A 60 2.61 1.40 3.66
CA ILE A 60 2.29 2.67 2.97
C ILE A 60 3.56 3.32 2.42
N ARG A 61 4.60 3.49 3.25
CA ARG A 61 5.87 4.11 2.81
C ARG A 61 6.60 3.30 1.74
N MET A 62 6.54 1.97 1.84
CA MET A 62 7.11 1.08 0.83
C MET A 62 6.41 1.26 -0.52
N VAL A 63 5.08 1.33 -0.52
CA VAL A 63 4.30 1.47 -1.75
C VAL A 63 4.44 2.86 -2.36
N GLU A 64 4.48 3.92 -1.55
CA GLU A 64 4.80 5.28 -2.02
C GLU A 64 6.15 5.32 -2.76
N SER A 65 7.17 4.66 -2.21
CA SER A 65 8.48 4.57 -2.86
C SER A 65 8.44 3.71 -4.14
N ALA A 66 7.61 2.67 -4.18
CA ALA A 66 7.52 1.74 -5.30
C ALA A 66 6.71 2.27 -6.48
N LEU A 67 5.74 3.16 -6.24
CA LEU A 67 4.89 3.76 -7.28
C LEU A 67 5.69 4.55 -8.32
N GLY A 68 6.78 5.19 -7.90
CA GLY A 68 7.66 5.95 -8.79
C GLY A 68 6.94 7.11 -9.48
N ASP A 69 7.32 7.37 -10.73
CA ASP A 69 6.80 8.49 -11.54
C ASP A 69 5.61 8.10 -12.44
N GLY A 70 5.19 6.84 -12.43
CA GLY A 70 4.14 6.31 -13.30
C GLY A 70 4.55 6.21 -14.79
N VAL A 71 5.81 6.52 -15.14
CA VAL A 71 6.30 6.47 -16.53
C VAL A 71 6.93 5.12 -16.80
N LYS A 72 6.28 4.32 -17.63
CA LYS A 72 6.86 3.06 -18.13
C LYS A 72 8.04 3.35 -19.05
N LYS A 73 9.24 2.94 -18.62
CA LYS A 73 10.50 3.05 -19.38
C LYS A 73 11.32 1.78 -19.23
N VAL A 74 12.20 1.55 -20.20
CA VAL A 74 13.24 0.51 -20.11
C VAL A 74 14.46 1.16 -19.47
N TYR A 75 14.94 0.59 -18.38
CA TYR A 75 16.15 1.05 -17.71
C TYR A 75 17.39 0.44 -18.37
N ASP A 76 18.53 1.14 -18.29
CA ASP A 76 19.79 0.67 -18.89
C ASP A 76 20.21 -0.71 -18.34
N SER A 77 19.89 -0.99 -17.08
CA SER A 77 20.10 -2.29 -16.43
C SER A 77 19.28 -3.43 -17.06
N GLU A 78 18.15 -3.12 -17.68
CA GLU A 78 17.26 -4.10 -18.30
C GLU A 78 17.67 -4.46 -19.73
N LEU A 79 18.44 -3.60 -20.42
CA LEU A 79 18.82 -3.79 -21.83
C LEU A 79 19.53 -5.13 -22.07
N GLY A 80 20.48 -5.49 -21.21
CA GLY A 80 21.22 -6.74 -21.33
C GLY A 80 20.36 -7.99 -21.09
N VAL A 81 19.42 -7.93 -20.14
CA VAL A 81 18.48 -9.02 -19.86
C VAL A 81 17.47 -9.15 -21.00
N MET A 82 16.98 -8.02 -21.52
CA MET A 82 16.06 -7.97 -22.65
C MET A 82 16.68 -8.64 -23.90
N GLN A 83 17.95 -8.35 -24.22
CA GLN A 83 18.63 -9.00 -25.36
C GLN A 83 18.75 -10.53 -25.19
N LYS A 84 19.01 -11.01 -23.97
CA LYS A 84 19.18 -12.45 -23.69
C LYS A 84 17.87 -13.24 -23.76
N LEU A 85 16.77 -12.66 -23.28
CA LEU A 85 15.49 -13.37 -23.07
C LEU A 85 14.45 -13.13 -24.17
N ARG A 86 14.62 -12.10 -25.01
CA ARG A 86 13.65 -11.81 -26.06
C ARG A 86 13.68 -12.90 -27.12
N ARG A 87 12.50 -13.37 -27.51
CA ARG A 87 12.34 -14.41 -28.53
C ARG A 87 13.01 -13.98 -29.84
N ALA A 88 14.01 -14.73 -30.28
CA ALA A 88 14.58 -14.57 -31.61
C ALA A 88 13.56 -15.06 -32.68
N PRO A 89 13.53 -14.46 -33.88
CA PRO A 89 12.72 -14.99 -34.96
C PRO A 89 13.09 -16.45 -35.22
N SER A 90 12.10 -17.32 -35.39
CA SER A 90 12.36 -18.67 -35.90
C SER A 90 12.97 -18.51 -37.29
N ARG A 91 14.16 -19.09 -37.49
CA ARG A 91 14.75 -19.22 -38.82
C ARG A 91 13.85 -20.06 -39.72
#